data_AF-A0SEA9-F1
#
_entry.id   AF-A0SEA9-F1
#
_cell.length_a   1.000
_cell.length_b   1.000
_cell.length_c   1.000
_cell.angle_alpha   90.00
_cell.angle_beta   90.00
_cell.angle_gamma   90.00
#
_symmetry.space_group_name_H-M   'P 1'
#
loop_
_entity.id
_entity.type
_entity.pdbx_description
1 polymer ?
#
loop_
_entity_poly.entity_id
_entity_poly.type
_entity_poly.pdbx_seq_one_letter_code
_entity_poly.pdbx_strand_id
1 'polypeptide(L)'
;QTNPLAELTNKRRLTALGPGGLSRDRAALEVRDVHPSHYGRICPIETPEGPNIGLINNLSTYAKINEYGFIETPYRKVKNTKVMSGEYEYLTADKEKDYVVAQANINLGEDGTILDDQVIARYRGDDIMVSPKDVDYVDVSPKQIVSIATSCIPFLENDDANRALMGANMQRQAVPLINPESPIVGTGVEHEAARDSGDAVVATAPGIVKYVDSKKVVIEQKDGIKTYDLNDFSRSNNGTALTHLPIVKIGDKVKARDILADGPSMEKGELALGQNVVVAFTTWNGYNYEDAVIVSERIVIEDRFTSIHIDEYTIERRQTKQGPEEITRDIPNISEASKKYLDEDGIVAIGAEVKVGDILVGKVTPKSQTQLSPEDKLLHAIFGEKSRNVKDNSLRVPNGGEGIIKSIKRFSRVDGHDLPADILEIIKVYVVQKRKIQEGDKMAGRHGNKGVISKILPVEDMPHMEDGTPVDIMLNPQGVPSRMNIGQVLEIHLGMAAKKLGIKVNTPVFEGVKEQELQDIMEEAGMDNYGKVTLIDGQTGEAFDKPISVGVMYMLKLSHMVDDKLHTRNIGPYSLITQQPLGGKAQNGGQRFG
;
A
#
# COMPACT_ATOMS: atom_id res chain seq x y z
N GLN A 1 1.30 -7.89 3.45
CA GLN A 1 0.04 -7.36 4.00
C GLN A 1 0.20 -5.87 4.24
N THR A 2 0.52 -5.10 3.19
CA THR A 2 0.61 -3.64 3.32
C THR A 2 -0.79 -3.04 3.16
N ASN A 3 -1.47 -3.43 2.08
CA ASN A 3 -2.83 -3.07 1.73
C ASN A 3 -3.50 -4.23 0.95
N PRO A 4 -4.82 -4.20 0.72
CA PRO A 4 -5.55 -5.30 0.08
C PRO A 4 -5.05 -5.65 -1.33
N LEU A 5 -4.67 -4.63 -2.13
CA LEU A 5 -4.15 -4.83 -3.48
C LEU A 5 -2.81 -5.58 -3.47
N ALA A 6 -1.93 -5.24 -2.51
CA ALA A 6 -0.66 -5.93 -2.34
C ALA A 6 -0.85 -7.42 -1.98
N GLU A 7 -1.88 -7.76 -1.20
CA GLU A 7 -2.21 -9.16 -0.88
C GLU A 7 -2.74 -9.90 -2.09
N LEU A 8 -3.69 -9.30 -2.80
CA LEU A 8 -4.30 -9.86 -3.99
C LEU A 8 -3.26 -10.14 -5.08
N THR A 9 -2.39 -9.17 -5.37
CA THR A 9 -1.28 -9.37 -6.31
C THR A 9 -0.32 -10.45 -5.81
N ASN A 10 0.03 -10.47 -4.52
CA ASN A 10 0.97 -11.47 -4.01
C ASN A 10 0.44 -12.89 -4.15
N LYS A 11 -0.87 -13.10 -3.97
CA LYS A 11 -1.56 -14.39 -4.21
C LYS A 11 -1.57 -14.79 -5.69
N ARG A 12 -1.48 -13.82 -6.61
CA ARG A 12 -1.48 -14.03 -8.08
C ARG A 12 -0.09 -13.93 -8.73
N ARG A 13 0.97 -13.98 -7.93
CA ARG A 13 2.36 -13.86 -8.37
C ARG A 13 2.86 -15.17 -8.96
N LEU A 14 3.58 -15.06 -10.08
CA LEU A 14 4.34 -16.13 -10.71
C LEU A 14 5.84 -15.90 -10.47
N THR A 15 6.58 -16.95 -10.12
CA THR A 15 8.03 -16.89 -9.91
C THR A 15 8.73 -17.98 -10.72
N ALA A 16 9.71 -17.58 -11.52
CA ALA A 16 10.65 -18.51 -12.16
C ALA A 16 11.79 -18.93 -11.22
N LEU A 17 11.89 -18.30 -10.04
CA LEU A 17 12.89 -18.60 -9.01
C LEU A 17 12.37 -19.66 -8.02
N GLY A 18 13.29 -20.48 -7.50
CA GLY A 18 13.00 -21.45 -6.44
C GLY A 18 13.51 -22.85 -6.76
N PRO A 19 13.20 -23.85 -5.92
CA PRO A 19 13.55 -25.25 -6.19
C PRO A 19 12.99 -25.71 -7.54
N GLY A 20 13.85 -26.24 -8.41
CA GLY A 20 13.48 -26.63 -9.78
C GLY A 20 13.35 -25.48 -10.79
N GLY A 21 13.50 -24.23 -10.34
CA GLY A 21 13.50 -23.04 -11.18
C GLY A 21 14.90 -22.51 -11.51
N LEU A 22 14.94 -21.27 -11.98
CA LEU A 22 16.17 -20.55 -12.31
C LEU A 22 16.78 -19.90 -11.06
N SER A 23 18.10 -19.68 -11.09
CA SER A 23 18.75 -18.76 -10.17
C SER A 23 18.91 -17.38 -10.82
N ARG A 24 18.94 -16.32 -10.01
CA ARG A 24 19.06 -14.94 -10.48
C ARG A 24 20.27 -14.73 -11.38
N ASP A 25 21.41 -15.30 -10.99
CA ASP A 25 22.70 -15.13 -11.68
C ASP A 25 22.84 -15.98 -12.94
N ARG A 26 22.00 -17.02 -13.09
CA ARG A 26 22.03 -17.92 -14.26
C ARG A 26 20.92 -17.62 -15.27
N ALA A 27 19.96 -16.77 -14.94
CA ALA A 27 18.86 -16.46 -15.82
C ALA A 27 19.30 -15.55 -16.97
N ALA A 28 19.25 -16.08 -18.19
CA ALA A 28 19.55 -15.36 -19.42
C ALA A 28 18.52 -14.25 -19.70
N LEU A 29 18.86 -13.31 -20.59
CA LEU A 29 18.00 -12.22 -20.99
C LEU A 29 16.70 -12.72 -21.64
N GLU A 30 16.77 -13.78 -22.45
CA GLU A 30 15.62 -14.34 -23.18
C GLU A 30 14.47 -14.78 -22.27
N VAL A 31 14.76 -15.28 -21.06
CA VAL A 31 13.72 -15.71 -20.12
C VAL A 31 13.09 -14.54 -19.37
N ARG A 32 13.76 -13.38 -19.38
CA ARG A 32 13.28 -12.15 -18.73
C ARG A 32 12.44 -11.30 -19.68
N ASP A 33 12.47 -11.60 -20.98
CA ASP A 33 11.79 -10.82 -22.00
C ASP A 33 10.29 -11.12 -22.05
N VAL A 34 9.53 -10.20 -22.63
CA VAL A 34 8.08 -10.36 -22.81
C VAL A 34 7.82 -11.16 -24.08
N HIS A 35 7.34 -12.39 -23.92
CA HIS A 35 6.99 -13.26 -25.05
C HIS A 35 5.54 -13.03 -25.50
N PRO A 36 5.21 -13.10 -26.81
CA PRO A 36 3.84 -12.91 -27.30
C PRO A 36 2.78 -13.79 -26.65
N SER A 37 3.14 -15.01 -26.24
CA SER A 37 2.22 -15.92 -25.52
C SER A 37 1.81 -15.44 -24.12
N HIS A 38 2.47 -14.41 -23.58
CA HIS A 38 2.06 -13.78 -22.33
C HIS A 38 0.73 -13.04 -22.46
N TYR A 39 0.31 -12.69 -23.68
CA TYR A 39 -0.95 -12.00 -23.94
C TYR A 39 -2.12 -12.68 -23.22
N GLY A 40 -2.84 -11.92 -22.40
CA GLY A 40 -3.98 -12.40 -21.63
C GLY A 40 -3.66 -13.36 -20.46
N ARG A 41 -2.40 -13.76 -20.28
CA ARG A 41 -1.97 -14.79 -19.32
C ARG A 41 -1.07 -14.23 -18.23
N ILE A 42 -0.04 -13.51 -18.63
CA ILE A 42 0.96 -12.89 -17.74
C ILE A 42 1.01 -11.41 -18.07
N CYS A 43 0.90 -10.56 -17.05
CA CYS A 43 0.94 -9.12 -17.27
C CYS A 43 2.33 -8.70 -17.77
N PRO A 44 2.42 -7.97 -18.91
CA PRO A 44 3.70 -7.52 -19.45
C PRO A 44 4.28 -6.31 -18.70
N ILE A 45 3.49 -5.65 -17.85
CA ILE A 45 3.86 -4.40 -17.16
C ILE A 45 4.28 -4.70 -15.71
N GLU A 46 3.52 -5.52 -14.98
CA GLU A 46 3.73 -5.68 -13.54
C GLU A 46 4.84 -6.69 -13.21
N THR A 47 6.06 -6.19 -13.09
CA THR A 47 7.23 -6.93 -12.60
C THR A 47 8.07 -6.06 -11.64
N PRO A 48 8.82 -6.62 -10.67
CA PRO A 48 9.70 -5.84 -9.82
C PRO A 48 10.83 -5.16 -10.59
N GLU A 49 11.17 -3.94 -10.21
CA GLU A 49 12.37 -3.26 -10.68
C GLU A 49 13.64 -3.96 -10.14
N GLY A 50 14.73 -3.91 -10.91
CA GLY A 50 16.05 -4.40 -10.49
C GLY A 50 16.34 -5.86 -10.86
N PRO A 51 17.11 -6.62 -10.05
CA PRO A 51 17.66 -7.93 -10.45
C PRO A 51 16.62 -9.01 -10.75
N ASN A 52 15.38 -8.84 -10.30
CA ASN A 52 14.30 -9.82 -10.48
C ASN A 52 13.37 -9.51 -11.67
N ILE A 53 13.67 -8.48 -12.47
CA ILE A 53 12.87 -8.12 -13.64
C ILE A 53 12.68 -9.32 -14.57
N GLY A 54 11.43 -9.56 -14.98
CA GLY A 54 11.02 -10.67 -15.84
C GLY A 54 11.00 -12.06 -15.18
N LEU A 55 11.63 -12.22 -14.01
CA LEU A 55 11.65 -13.50 -13.27
C LEU A 55 10.50 -13.63 -12.28
N ILE A 56 9.93 -12.49 -11.87
CA ILE A 56 8.72 -12.41 -11.06
C ILE A 56 7.70 -11.63 -11.87
N ASN A 57 6.60 -12.29 -12.23
CA ASN A 57 5.51 -11.68 -12.98
C ASN A 57 4.20 -11.91 -12.23
N ASN A 58 3.10 -11.39 -12.74
CA ASN A 58 1.77 -11.58 -12.16
C ASN A 58 0.80 -12.07 -13.22
N LEU A 59 -0.18 -12.87 -12.80
CA LEU A 59 -1.26 -13.31 -13.67
C LEU A 59 -2.07 -12.10 -14.16
N SER A 60 -2.43 -12.10 -15.43
CA SER A 60 -3.38 -11.13 -15.97
C SER A 60 -4.79 -11.32 -15.39
N THR A 61 -5.67 -10.35 -15.59
CA THR A 61 -6.97 -10.25 -14.90
C THR A 61 -7.84 -11.50 -15.07
N TYR A 62 -8.02 -12.01 -16.29
CA TYR A 62 -8.88 -13.18 -16.57
C TYR A 62 -8.12 -14.50 -16.72
N ALA A 63 -6.80 -14.50 -16.49
CA ALA A 63 -5.98 -15.69 -16.62
C ALA A 63 -6.37 -16.76 -15.59
N LYS A 64 -6.41 -18.03 -16.02
CA LYS A 64 -6.70 -19.21 -15.19
C LYS A 64 -5.63 -20.27 -15.40
N ILE A 65 -5.40 -21.10 -14.38
CA ILE A 65 -4.54 -22.29 -14.48
C ILE A 65 -5.44 -23.51 -14.65
N ASN A 66 -5.17 -24.32 -15.67
CA ASN A 66 -5.93 -25.55 -15.93
C ASN A 66 -5.43 -26.74 -15.08
N GLU A 67 -6.07 -27.90 -15.21
CA GLU A 67 -5.76 -29.11 -14.43
C GLU A 67 -4.33 -29.65 -14.67
N TYR A 68 -3.72 -29.31 -15.81
CA TYR A 68 -2.35 -29.70 -16.17
C TYR A 68 -1.29 -28.67 -15.74
N GLY A 69 -1.71 -27.53 -15.18
CA GLY A 69 -0.82 -26.45 -14.75
C GLY A 69 -0.46 -25.44 -15.85
N PHE A 70 -1.09 -25.48 -17.03
CA PHE A 70 -0.91 -24.46 -18.06
C PHE A 70 -1.82 -23.26 -17.81
N ILE A 71 -1.31 -22.07 -18.17
CA ILE A 71 -2.07 -20.83 -18.08
C ILE A 71 -2.93 -20.67 -19.34
N GLU A 72 -4.21 -20.43 -19.13
CA GLU A 72 -5.22 -20.20 -20.16
C GLU A 72 -5.81 -18.80 -19.99
N THR A 73 -6.33 -18.28 -21.10
CA THR A 73 -7.05 -17.00 -21.12
C THR A 73 -8.32 -17.15 -21.97
N PRO A 74 -9.42 -16.48 -21.62
CA PRO A 74 -10.70 -16.67 -22.31
C PRO A 74 -10.76 -15.88 -23.61
N TYR A 75 -11.50 -16.39 -24.60
CA TYR A 75 -11.82 -15.70 -25.84
C TYR A 75 -13.29 -15.89 -26.19
N ARG A 76 -13.86 -14.95 -26.96
CA ARG A 76 -15.21 -15.06 -27.54
C ARG A 76 -15.12 -15.68 -28.92
N LYS A 77 -15.91 -16.72 -29.18
CA LYS A 77 -15.90 -17.42 -30.47
C LYS A 77 -16.62 -16.62 -31.55
N VAL A 78 -16.08 -16.62 -32.78
CA VAL A 78 -16.73 -16.01 -33.94
C VAL A 78 -17.31 -17.12 -34.82
N LYS A 79 -18.58 -16.97 -35.23
CA LYS A 79 -19.26 -17.85 -36.18
C LYS A 79 -19.91 -17.00 -37.25
N ASN A 80 -19.61 -17.25 -38.53
CA ASN A 80 -20.17 -16.50 -39.65
C ASN A 80 -20.05 -14.97 -39.47
N THR A 81 -18.85 -14.45 -39.17
CA THR A 81 -18.58 -13.01 -38.91
C THR A 81 -19.28 -12.40 -37.70
N LYS A 82 -19.91 -13.24 -36.87
CA LYS A 82 -20.66 -12.82 -35.69
C LYS A 82 -19.98 -13.31 -34.42
N VAL A 83 -19.70 -12.40 -33.50
CA VAL A 83 -19.16 -12.70 -32.18
C VAL A 83 -20.27 -13.30 -31.32
N MET A 84 -20.06 -14.54 -30.86
CA MET A 84 -21.03 -15.27 -30.06
C MET A 84 -21.04 -14.71 -28.62
N SER A 85 -22.17 -14.12 -28.21
CA SER A 85 -22.33 -13.62 -26.85
C SER A 85 -22.55 -14.77 -25.85
N GLY A 86 -21.81 -14.75 -24.74
CA GLY A 86 -21.93 -15.74 -23.65
C GLY A 86 -21.20 -17.08 -23.88
N GLU A 87 -20.63 -17.32 -25.06
CA GLU A 87 -19.76 -18.47 -25.35
C GLU A 87 -18.29 -18.05 -25.17
N TYR A 88 -17.70 -18.38 -24.02
CA TYR A 88 -16.28 -18.15 -23.72
C TYR A 88 -15.49 -19.45 -23.77
N GLU A 89 -14.41 -19.47 -24.54
CA GLU A 89 -13.50 -20.61 -24.65
C GLU A 89 -12.13 -20.23 -24.09
N TYR A 90 -11.63 -21.01 -23.12
CA TYR A 90 -10.31 -20.80 -22.53
C TYR A 90 -9.27 -21.54 -23.37
N LEU A 91 -8.28 -20.80 -23.88
CA LEU A 91 -7.23 -21.36 -24.73
C LEU A 91 -5.86 -21.27 -24.07
N THR A 92 -5.11 -22.38 -24.14
CA THR A 92 -3.68 -22.42 -23.83
C THR A 92 -2.88 -21.75 -24.95
N ALA A 93 -1.63 -21.39 -24.66
CA ALA A 93 -0.77 -20.69 -25.62
C ALA A 93 -0.45 -21.53 -26.88
N ASP A 94 -0.42 -22.86 -26.78
CA ASP A 94 -0.24 -23.76 -27.92
C ASP A 94 -1.47 -23.81 -28.82
N LYS A 95 -2.68 -23.89 -28.24
CA LYS A 95 -3.94 -23.89 -29.00
C LYS A 95 -4.22 -22.55 -29.69
N GLU A 96 -3.92 -21.44 -29.03
CA GLU A 96 -4.12 -20.09 -29.60
C GLU A 96 -3.36 -19.91 -30.92
N LYS A 97 -2.20 -20.57 -31.11
CA LYS A 97 -1.39 -20.44 -32.33
C LYS A 97 -2.07 -20.92 -33.61
N ASP A 98 -3.09 -21.77 -33.48
CA ASP A 98 -3.82 -22.32 -34.62
C ASP A 98 -5.02 -21.47 -35.03
N TYR A 99 -5.29 -20.37 -34.33
CA TYR A 99 -6.45 -19.51 -34.55
C TYR A 99 -6.07 -18.06 -34.80
N VAL A 100 -6.91 -17.36 -35.57
CA VAL A 100 -6.80 -15.92 -35.80
C VAL A 100 -7.62 -15.18 -34.75
N VAL A 101 -6.96 -14.40 -33.89
CA VAL A 101 -7.59 -13.73 -32.74
C VAL A 101 -7.62 -12.23 -32.92
N ALA A 102 -8.81 -11.65 -33.06
CA ALA A 102 -9.01 -10.21 -33.16
C ALA A 102 -9.00 -9.51 -31.80
N GLN A 103 -8.66 -8.21 -31.82
CA GLN A 103 -8.62 -7.36 -30.64
C GLN A 103 -10.02 -7.12 -30.03
N ALA A 104 -10.09 -6.78 -28.75
CA ALA A 104 -11.37 -6.49 -28.09
C ALA A 104 -12.06 -5.21 -28.59
N ASN A 105 -11.30 -4.24 -29.11
CA ASN A 105 -11.77 -2.89 -29.51
C ASN A 105 -12.39 -2.82 -30.92
N ILE A 106 -12.73 -3.96 -31.52
CA ILE A 106 -13.38 -3.99 -32.84
C ILE A 106 -14.81 -3.45 -32.78
N ASN A 107 -15.26 -2.82 -33.86
CA ASN A 107 -16.62 -2.30 -33.92
C ASN A 107 -17.61 -3.45 -34.16
N LEU A 108 -18.55 -3.62 -33.23
CA LEU A 108 -19.59 -4.64 -33.28
C LEU A 108 -20.97 -4.00 -33.42
N GLY A 109 -21.82 -4.58 -34.26
CA GLY A 109 -23.25 -4.24 -34.31
C GLY A 109 -24.00 -4.76 -33.07
N GLU A 110 -25.24 -4.33 -32.88
CA GLU A 110 -26.09 -4.76 -31.75
C GLU A 110 -26.28 -6.27 -31.67
N ASP A 111 -26.23 -6.94 -32.83
CA ASP A 111 -26.36 -8.38 -32.90
C ASP A 111 -25.02 -9.11 -32.66
N GLY A 112 -23.89 -8.39 -32.63
CA GLY A 112 -22.53 -8.94 -32.49
C GLY A 112 -21.81 -9.17 -33.82
N THR A 113 -22.36 -8.72 -34.94
CA THR A 113 -21.67 -8.77 -36.24
C THR A 113 -20.51 -7.77 -36.28
N ILE A 114 -19.35 -8.21 -36.80
CA ILE A 114 -18.19 -7.34 -36.98
C ILE A 114 -18.47 -6.36 -38.13
N LEU A 115 -18.40 -5.06 -37.84
CA LEU A 115 -18.74 -4.00 -38.78
C LEU A 115 -17.56 -3.53 -39.64
N ASP A 116 -16.33 -3.76 -39.17
CA ASP A 116 -15.11 -3.32 -39.86
C ASP A 116 -14.81 -4.20 -41.08
N ASP A 117 -14.51 -3.60 -42.24
CA ASP A 117 -14.18 -4.35 -43.47
C ASP A 117 -12.87 -5.14 -43.35
N GLN A 118 -11.92 -4.62 -42.56
CA GLN A 118 -10.70 -5.30 -42.15
C GLN A 118 -10.45 -5.12 -40.66
N VAL A 119 -9.97 -6.18 -40.03
CA VAL A 119 -9.77 -6.27 -38.58
C VAL A 119 -8.30 -6.57 -38.29
N ILE A 120 -7.75 -5.86 -37.31
CA ILE A 120 -6.43 -6.20 -36.75
C ILE A 120 -6.58 -7.45 -35.90
N ALA A 121 -5.85 -8.50 -36.27
CA ALA A 121 -5.84 -9.76 -35.56
C ALA A 121 -4.41 -10.26 -35.35
N ARG A 122 -4.24 -11.14 -34.37
CA ARG A 122 -2.99 -11.81 -34.06
C ARG A 122 -3.05 -13.23 -34.59
N TYR A 123 -2.00 -13.64 -35.30
CA TYR A 123 -1.84 -15.02 -35.74
C TYR A 123 -0.38 -15.44 -35.59
N ARG A 124 -0.14 -16.51 -34.83
CA ARG A 124 1.20 -17.07 -34.56
C ARG A 124 2.24 -16.09 -34.00
N GLY A 125 1.79 -15.01 -33.37
CA GLY A 125 2.65 -13.99 -32.76
C GLY A 125 2.82 -12.72 -33.60
N ASP A 126 2.33 -12.72 -34.85
CA ASP A 126 2.37 -11.55 -35.73
C ASP A 126 1.01 -10.82 -35.73
N ASP A 127 1.07 -9.49 -35.81
CA ASP A 127 -0.10 -8.64 -36.04
C ASP A 127 -0.39 -8.56 -37.55
N ILE A 128 -1.59 -9.00 -37.95
CA ILE A 128 -2.04 -9.08 -39.34
C ILE A 128 -3.39 -8.39 -39.53
N MET A 129 -3.63 -7.88 -40.74
CA MET A 129 -4.93 -7.38 -41.17
C MET A 129 -5.69 -8.49 -41.90
N VAL A 130 -6.86 -8.85 -41.40
CA VAL A 130 -7.68 -9.94 -41.94
C VAL A 130 -9.10 -9.49 -42.22
N SER A 131 -9.81 -10.23 -43.08
CA SER A 131 -11.24 -10.04 -43.25
C SER A 131 -11.97 -10.61 -42.03
N PRO A 132 -13.12 -10.05 -41.61
CA PRO A 132 -13.96 -10.61 -40.54
C PRO A 132 -14.33 -12.10 -40.71
N LYS A 133 -14.28 -12.60 -41.95
CA LYS A 133 -14.56 -14.01 -42.28
C LYS A 133 -13.48 -14.97 -41.80
N ASP A 134 -12.25 -14.48 -41.67
CA ASP A 134 -11.08 -15.26 -41.30
C ASP A 134 -10.78 -15.17 -39.79
N VAL A 135 -11.59 -14.43 -39.04
CA VAL A 135 -11.45 -14.29 -37.58
C VAL A 135 -12.14 -15.46 -36.89
N ASP A 136 -11.39 -16.19 -36.06
CA ASP A 136 -11.92 -17.33 -35.29
C ASP A 136 -12.39 -16.90 -33.90
N TYR A 137 -11.65 -15.99 -33.26
CA TYR A 137 -11.88 -15.54 -31.89
C TYR A 137 -11.67 -14.03 -31.73
N VAL A 138 -12.27 -13.47 -30.68
CA VAL A 138 -12.09 -12.09 -30.25
C VAL A 138 -11.75 -12.06 -28.76
N ASP A 139 -10.85 -11.17 -28.37
CA ASP A 139 -10.56 -10.91 -26.94
C ASP A 139 -11.85 -10.56 -26.16
N VAL A 140 -11.90 -10.91 -24.87
CA VAL A 140 -13.11 -10.74 -24.04
C VAL A 140 -13.24 -9.31 -23.52
N SER A 141 -12.11 -8.71 -23.14
CA SER A 141 -12.04 -7.34 -22.64
C SER A 141 -10.62 -6.80 -22.84
N PRO A 142 -10.44 -5.49 -23.09
CA PRO A 142 -9.11 -4.87 -23.14
C PRO A 142 -8.35 -4.95 -21.82
N LYS A 143 -9.04 -5.12 -20.68
CA LYS A 143 -8.40 -5.36 -19.38
C LYS A 143 -7.72 -6.72 -19.28
N GLN A 144 -7.99 -7.63 -20.22
CA GLN A 144 -7.49 -9.00 -20.18
C GLN A 144 -5.98 -9.11 -20.23
N ILE A 145 -5.29 -8.14 -20.83
CA ILE A 145 -3.84 -8.15 -20.98
C ILE A 145 -3.07 -7.79 -19.70
N VAL A 146 -3.67 -6.98 -18.84
CA VAL A 146 -3.02 -6.42 -17.65
C VAL A 146 -3.39 -7.17 -16.38
N SER A 147 -2.56 -7.03 -15.33
CA SER A 147 -2.86 -7.53 -13.99
C SER A 147 -3.87 -6.62 -13.27
N ILE A 148 -4.34 -7.07 -12.10
CA ILE A 148 -5.29 -6.31 -11.28
C ILE A 148 -4.70 -4.99 -10.79
N ALA A 149 -3.41 -4.95 -10.41
CA ALA A 149 -2.79 -3.71 -9.94
C ALA A 149 -2.59 -2.70 -11.07
N THR A 150 -2.15 -3.17 -12.24
CA THR A 150 -2.05 -2.32 -13.44
C THR A 150 -3.42 -1.86 -13.92
N SER A 151 -4.46 -2.68 -13.75
CA SER A 151 -5.81 -2.31 -14.17
C SER A 151 -6.51 -1.27 -13.29
N CYS A 152 -5.94 -0.92 -12.14
CA CYS A 152 -6.40 0.18 -11.27
C CYS A 152 -5.84 1.57 -11.69
N ILE A 153 -5.02 1.63 -12.76
CA ILE A 153 -4.44 2.86 -13.29
C ILE A 153 -5.37 3.40 -14.41
N PRO A 154 -6.02 4.56 -14.22
CA PRO A 154 -6.79 5.21 -15.29
C PRO A 154 -5.85 5.74 -16.37
N PHE A 155 -6.33 5.92 -17.60
CA PHE A 155 -5.52 6.46 -18.72
C PHE A 155 -4.18 5.75 -18.91
N LEU A 156 -4.12 4.44 -18.66
CA LEU A 156 -2.90 3.65 -18.79
C LEU A 156 -2.33 3.73 -20.21
N GLU A 157 -3.21 3.81 -21.21
CA GLU A 157 -2.89 3.98 -22.62
C GLU A 157 -2.10 5.26 -22.93
N ASN A 158 -2.07 6.24 -22.01
CA ASN A 158 -1.34 7.50 -22.15
C ASN A 158 -0.04 7.55 -21.32
N ASP A 159 0.34 6.43 -20.70
CA ASP A 159 1.57 6.31 -19.93
C ASP A 159 2.60 5.41 -20.61
N ASP A 160 3.87 5.81 -20.54
CA ASP A 160 4.97 4.91 -20.87
C ASP A 160 4.95 3.65 -19.99
N ALA A 161 5.26 2.49 -20.59
CA ALA A 161 5.18 1.20 -19.92
C ALA A 161 6.05 1.12 -18.65
N ASN A 162 7.20 1.80 -18.61
CA ASN A 162 8.04 1.82 -17.41
C ASN A 162 7.37 2.62 -16.28
N ARG A 163 6.63 3.69 -16.61
CA ARG A 163 5.88 4.47 -15.61
C ARG A 163 4.67 3.70 -15.09
N ALA A 164 3.96 3.01 -15.98
CA ALA A 164 2.91 2.09 -15.60
C ALA A 164 3.41 0.99 -14.65
N LEU A 165 4.57 0.39 -14.93
CA LEU A 165 5.23 -0.60 -14.07
C LEU A 165 5.51 -0.03 -12.69
N MET A 166 6.09 1.17 -12.64
CA MET A 166 6.36 1.87 -11.38
C MET A 166 5.07 2.18 -10.62
N GLY A 167 4.03 2.65 -11.30
CA GLY A 167 2.70 2.92 -10.76
C GLY A 167 2.07 1.69 -10.10
N ALA A 168 2.01 0.58 -10.82
CA ALA A 168 1.51 -0.70 -10.29
C ALA A 168 2.33 -1.16 -9.06
N ASN A 169 3.65 -1.02 -9.10
CA ASN A 169 4.53 -1.38 -8.00
C ASN A 169 4.36 -0.49 -6.75
N MET A 170 4.10 0.81 -6.94
CA MET A 170 3.92 1.77 -5.86
C MET A 170 2.56 1.64 -5.17
N GLN A 171 1.51 1.32 -5.91
CA GLN A 171 0.18 1.06 -5.33
C GLN A 171 0.24 -0.04 -4.25
N ARG A 172 1.08 -1.08 -4.43
CA ARG A 172 1.29 -2.15 -3.44
C ARG A 172 2.06 -1.71 -2.18
N GLN A 173 2.69 -0.54 -2.22
CA GLN A 173 3.43 0.06 -1.12
C GLN A 173 2.62 1.12 -0.37
N ALA A 174 1.41 1.45 -0.85
CA ALA A 174 0.53 2.40 -0.20
C ALA A 174 0.12 1.92 1.19
N VAL A 175 0.26 2.77 2.20
CA VAL A 175 -0.10 2.46 3.58
C VAL A 175 -1.58 2.79 3.80
N PRO A 176 -2.34 1.93 4.52
CA PRO A 176 -3.71 2.24 4.89
C PRO A 176 -3.80 3.51 5.73
N LEU A 177 -4.70 4.40 5.30
CA LEU A 177 -4.99 5.67 5.96
C LEU A 177 -6.11 5.46 6.98
N ILE A 178 -6.22 6.36 7.96
CA ILE A 178 -7.33 6.34 8.94
C ILE A 178 -8.67 6.54 8.24
N ASN A 179 -8.74 7.50 7.32
CA ASN A 179 -9.94 7.84 6.55
C ASN A 179 -9.60 7.79 5.06
N PRO A 180 -9.53 6.60 4.44
CA PRO A 180 -9.26 6.49 3.01
C PRO A 180 -10.43 7.05 2.19
N GLU A 181 -10.13 7.62 1.02
CA GLU A 181 -11.13 8.04 0.05
C GLU A 181 -11.02 7.17 -1.19
N SER A 182 -12.16 6.72 -1.70
CA SER A 182 -12.28 6.08 -3.00
C SER A 182 -11.92 7.05 -4.13
N PRO A 183 -11.28 6.58 -5.22
CA PRO A 183 -10.85 7.47 -6.30
C PRO A 183 -12.05 8.08 -7.02
N ILE A 184 -11.99 9.38 -7.30
CA ILE A 184 -12.99 10.07 -8.14
C ILE A 184 -12.88 9.60 -9.59
N VAL A 185 -11.66 9.39 -10.06
CA VAL A 185 -11.34 8.81 -11.38
C VAL A 185 -10.87 7.37 -11.18
N GLY A 186 -11.77 6.40 -11.36
CA GLY A 186 -11.48 4.98 -11.20
C GLY A 186 -11.45 4.22 -12.52
N THR A 187 -11.26 2.90 -12.47
CA THR A 187 -11.35 1.99 -13.64
C THR A 187 -12.46 0.95 -13.51
N GLY A 188 -13.21 0.97 -12.40
CA GLY A 188 -14.28 0.05 -12.06
C GLY A 188 -13.80 -1.31 -11.56
N VAL A 189 -12.48 -1.50 -11.46
CA VAL A 189 -11.89 -2.74 -10.90
C VAL A 189 -11.80 -2.65 -9.38
N GLU A 190 -11.91 -1.46 -8.79
CA GLU A 190 -11.74 -1.17 -7.38
C GLU A 190 -12.70 -1.99 -6.50
N HIS A 191 -13.97 -2.10 -6.88
CA HIS A 191 -14.97 -2.89 -6.14
C HIS A 191 -14.64 -4.39 -6.14
N GLU A 192 -14.28 -4.92 -7.31
CA GLU A 192 -13.90 -6.32 -7.50
C GLU A 192 -12.61 -6.65 -6.73
N ALA A 193 -11.61 -5.77 -6.80
CA ALA A 193 -10.35 -5.92 -6.08
C ALA A 193 -10.54 -5.85 -4.56
N ALA A 194 -11.39 -4.95 -4.06
CA ALA A 194 -11.72 -4.87 -2.64
C ALA A 194 -12.39 -6.15 -2.15
N ARG A 195 -13.44 -6.60 -2.84
CA ARG A 195 -14.20 -7.80 -2.48
C ARG A 195 -13.34 -9.06 -2.47
N ASP A 196 -12.55 -9.29 -3.52
CA ASP A 196 -11.82 -10.54 -3.72
C ASP A 196 -10.43 -10.56 -3.05
N SER A 197 -9.99 -9.44 -2.46
CA SER A 197 -8.74 -9.38 -1.66
C SER A 197 -8.74 -10.33 -0.46
N GLY A 198 -9.91 -10.54 0.14
CA GLY A 198 -10.12 -11.24 1.40
C GLY A 198 -10.02 -10.36 2.65
N ASP A 199 -9.76 -9.06 2.50
CA ASP A 199 -9.74 -8.10 3.61
C ASP A 199 -11.13 -7.51 3.89
N ALA A 200 -11.99 -7.44 2.88
CA ALA A 200 -13.40 -7.08 3.05
C ALA A 200 -14.18 -8.23 3.68
N VAL A 201 -15.17 -7.93 4.53
CA VAL A 201 -16.10 -8.94 5.05
C VAL A 201 -17.25 -9.10 4.07
N VAL A 202 -17.38 -10.29 3.48
CA VAL A 202 -18.32 -10.55 2.37
C VAL A 202 -19.42 -11.53 2.80
N ALA A 203 -20.66 -11.25 2.40
CA ALA A 203 -21.80 -12.10 2.64
C ALA A 203 -21.70 -13.42 1.87
N THR A 204 -21.88 -14.55 2.57
CA THR A 204 -21.80 -15.88 1.95
C THR A 204 -23.12 -16.33 1.33
N ALA A 205 -24.24 -15.84 1.83
CA ALA A 205 -25.59 -16.19 1.39
C ALA A 205 -26.54 -14.99 1.55
N PRO A 206 -27.63 -14.92 0.77
CA PRO A 206 -28.61 -13.86 0.90
C PRO A 206 -29.32 -13.91 2.26
N GLY A 207 -29.61 -12.73 2.82
CA GLY A 207 -30.23 -12.62 4.13
C GLY A 207 -30.59 -11.19 4.51
N ILE A 208 -31.05 -11.02 5.75
CA ILE A 208 -31.40 -9.72 6.33
C ILE A 208 -30.49 -9.43 7.52
N VAL A 209 -29.89 -8.25 7.55
CA VAL A 209 -29.03 -7.81 8.64
C VAL A 209 -29.87 -7.60 9.91
N LYS A 210 -29.58 -8.34 10.98
CA LYS A 210 -30.28 -8.24 12.27
C LYS A 210 -29.54 -7.38 13.28
N TYR A 211 -28.21 -7.40 13.24
CA TYR A 211 -27.38 -6.71 14.21
C TYR A 211 -26.07 -6.28 13.57
N VAL A 212 -25.61 -5.08 13.93
CA VAL A 212 -24.36 -4.48 13.48
C VAL A 212 -23.74 -3.75 14.66
N ASP A 213 -22.48 -4.04 14.96
CA ASP A 213 -21.60 -3.21 15.80
C ASP A 213 -20.18 -3.17 15.21
N SER A 214 -19.24 -2.55 15.92
CA SER A 214 -17.83 -2.45 15.47
C SER A 214 -17.04 -3.76 15.53
N LYS A 215 -17.61 -4.83 16.10
CA LYS A 215 -16.93 -6.12 16.33
C LYS A 215 -17.58 -7.28 15.57
N LYS A 216 -18.84 -7.18 15.17
CA LYS A 216 -19.55 -8.22 14.45
C LYS A 216 -20.75 -7.70 13.66
N VAL A 217 -21.07 -8.42 12.59
CA VAL A 217 -22.29 -8.28 11.80
C VAL A 217 -23.06 -9.60 11.85
N VAL A 218 -24.36 -9.55 12.10
CA VAL A 218 -25.22 -10.75 12.19
C VAL A 218 -26.31 -10.68 11.13
N ILE A 219 -26.38 -11.72 10.30
CA ILE A 219 -27.33 -11.85 9.20
C ILE A 219 -28.24 -13.05 9.45
N GLU A 220 -29.55 -12.82 9.37
CA GLU A 220 -30.56 -13.88 9.30
C GLU A 220 -30.65 -14.38 7.86
N GLN A 221 -30.22 -15.62 7.65
CA GLN A 221 -30.30 -16.35 6.39
C GLN A 221 -31.43 -17.38 6.47
N LYS A 222 -31.80 -17.98 5.33
CA LYS A 222 -32.84 -19.03 5.31
C LYS A 222 -32.48 -20.23 6.19
N ASP A 223 -31.20 -20.56 6.28
CA ASP A 223 -30.69 -21.73 7.01
C ASP A 223 -30.28 -21.41 8.46
N GLY A 224 -30.53 -20.19 8.94
CA GLY A 224 -30.25 -19.76 10.31
C GLY A 224 -29.53 -18.42 10.41
N ILE A 225 -28.97 -18.14 11.58
CA ILE A 225 -28.26 -16.89 11.87
C ILE A 225 -26.77 -17.09 11.64
N LYS A 226 -26.17 -16.26 10.78
CA LYS A 226 -24.72 -16.22 10.54
C LYS A 226 -24.12 -14.97 11.17
N THR A 227 -23.06 -15.17 11.97
CA THR A 227 -22.27 -14.07 12.55
C THR A 227 -20.95 -13.96 11.80
N TYR A 228 -20.56 -12.71 11.49
CA TYR A 228 -19.30 -12.33 10.87
C TYR A 228 -18.53 -11.46 11.86
N ASP A 229 -17.34 -11.89 12.26
CA ASP A 229 -16.49 -11.12 13.18
C ASP A 229 -15.67 -10.07 12.43
N LEU A 230 -15.52 -8.90 13.06
CA LEU A 230 -14.81 -7.75 12.52
C LEU A 230 -13.47 -7.57 13.26
N ASN A 231 -12.44 -7.14 12.53
CA ASN A 231 -11.14 -6.84 13.12
C ASN A 231 -11.11 -5.44 13.74
N ASP A 232 -10.61 -5.36 14.97
CA ASP A 232 -10.50 -4.11 15.75
C ASP A 232 -9.01 -3.80 16.04
N PHE A 233 -8.40 -3.02 15.14
CA PHE A 233 -6.98 -2.63 15.15
C PHE A 233 -6.00 -3.82 15.23
N SER A 234 -6.25 -4.92 14.55
CA SER A 234 -5.33 -6.07 14.56
C SER A 234 -4.01 -5.72 13.85
N ARG A 235 -2.88 -6.25 14.30
CA ARG A 235 -1.57 -5.98 13.68
C ARG A 235 -1.41 -6.78 12.39
N SER A 236 -1.03 -6.12 11.29
CA SER A 236 -0.63 -6.79 10.05
C SER A 236 0.84 -7.25 10.09
N ASN A 237 1.25 -8.11 9.15
CA ASN A 237 2.65 -8.53 9.04
C ASN A 237 3.64 -7.36 8.83
N ASN A 238 3.19 -6.27 8.18
CA ASN A 238 4.01 -5.08 7.94
C ASN A 238 3.85 -4.02 9.05
N GLY A 239 3.20 -4.36 10.16
CA GLY A 239 3.02 -3.44 11.29
C GLY A 239 1.97 -2.34 11.06
N THR A 240 1.12 -2.47 10.04
CA THR A 240 -0.05 -1.59 9.85
C THR A 240 -1.26 -2.10 10.65
N ALA A 241 -2.26 -1.26 10.86
CA ALA A 241 -3.52 -1.66 11.48
C ALA A 241 -4.50 -2.27 10.47
N LEU A 242 -5.06 -3.44 10.83
CA LEU A 242 -6.20 -4.06 10.19
C LEU A 242 -7.45 -3.69 11.00
N THR A 243 -8.30 -2.85 10.41
CA THR A 243 -9.54 -2.39 11.02
C THR A 243 -10.68 -2.58 10.03
N HIS A 244 -11.79 -3.14 10.50
CA HIS A 244 -13.00 -3.26 9.69
C HIS A 244 -14.04 -2.22 10.11
N LEU A 245 -14.74 -1.65 9.13
CA LEU A 245 -15.83 -0.70 9.34
C LEU A 245 -17.11 -1.25 8.69
N PRO A 246 -18.17 -1.56 9.47
CA PRO A 246 -19.41 -2.07 8.90
C PRO A 246 -20.08 -0.99 8.04
N ILE A 247 -20.49 -1.36 6.82
CA ILE A 247 -21.18 -0.46 5.88
C ILE A 247 -22.69 -0.70 5.83
N VAL A 248 -23.12 -1.89 6.23
CA VAL A 248 -24.54 -2.28 6.27
C VAL A 248 -25.23 -1.78 7.54
N LYS A 249 -26.54 -1.57 7.45
CA LYS A 249 -27.42 -1.17 8.55
C LYS A 249 -28.37 -2.30 8.90
N ILE A 250 -28.91 -2.23 10.12
CA ILE A 250 -29.94 -3.17 10.59
C ILE A 250 -31.18 -3.04 9.68
N GLY A 251 -31.66 -4.17 9.16
CA GLY A 251 -32.78 -4.25 8.23
C GLY A 251 -32.40 -4.33 6.75
N ASP A 252 -31.13 -4.11 6.41
CA ASP A 252 -30.67 -4.21 5.02
C ASP A 252 -30.79 -5.64 4.50
N LYS A 253 -31.24 -5.77 3.24
CA LYS A 253 -31.29 -7.04 2.51
C LYS A 253 -29.99 -7.18 1.71
N VAL A 254 -29.22 -8.21 2.03
CA VAL A 254 -27.93 -8.49 1.37
C VAL A 254 -28.04 -9.72 0.49
N LYS A 255 -27.29 -9.73 -0.61
CA LYS A 255 -27.11 -10.88 -1.50
C LYS A 255 -25.80 -11.59 -1.18
N ALA A 256 -25.66 -12.81 -1.69
CA ALA A 256 -24.36 -13.47 -1.68
C ALA A 256 -23.35 -12.62 -2.47
N ARG A 257 -22.14 -12.49 -1.94
CA ARG A 257 -21.03 -11.66 -2.44
C ARG A 257 -21.13 -10.15 -2.18
N ASP A 258 -22.16 -9.67 -1.50
CA ASP A 258 -22.19 -8.26 -1.06
C ASP A 258 -21.17 -8.02 0.06
N ILE A 259 -20.51 -6.85 0.03
CA ILE A 259 -19.60 -6.42 1.10
C ILE A 259 -20.42 -5.93 2.29
N LEU A 260 -20.10 -6.45 3.47
CA LEU A 260 -20.76 -6.15 4.74
C LEU A 260 -19.99 -5.12 5.57
N ALA A 261 -18.65 -5.21 5.53
CA ALA A 261 -17.75 -4.29 6.19
C ALA A 261 -16.52 -4.04 5.31
N ASP A 262 -16.13 -2.77 5.25
CA ASP A 262 -14.91 -2.32 4.61
C ASP A 262 -13.70 -2.77 5.43
N GLY A 263 -12.67 -3.25 4.73
CA GLY A 263 -11.35 -3.50 5.30
C GLY A 263 -10.48 -2.25 5.34
N PRO A 264 -9.19 -2.38 5.72
CA PRO A 264 -8.23 -1.30 5.55
C PRO A 264 -8.10 -0.90 4.08
N SER A 265 -7.93 0.40 3.81
CA SER A 265 -7.86 0.95 2.45
C SER A 265 -9.10 0.64 1.59
N MET A 266 -10.29 0.79 2.15
CA MET A 266 -11.56 0.66 1.43
C MET A 266 -12.53 1.77 1.85
N GLU A 267 -13.42 2.16 0.93
CA GLU A 267 -14.54 3.06 1.21
C GLU A 267 -15.78 2.57 0.46
N LYS A 268 -16.85 2.26 1.20
CA LYS A 268 -18.16 1.81 0.67
C LYS A 268 -18.04 0.65 -0.31
N GLY A 269 -17.17 -0.30 0.00
CA GLY A 269 -16.90 -1.49 -0.81
C GLY A 269 -16.01 -1.26 -2.04
N GLU A 270 -15.42 -0.08 -2.21
CA GLU A 270 -14.41 0.20 -3.23
C GLU A 270 -13.01 0.22 -2.63
N LEU A 271 -12.00 -0.21 -3.40
CA LEU A 271 -10.60 -0.07 -3.02
C LEU A 271 -10.22 1.42 -2.95
N ALA A 272 -9.70 1.83 -1.80
CA ALA A 272 -9.35 3.21 -1.48
C ALA A 272 -7.94 3.26 -0.86
N LEU A 273 -6.90 3.30 -1.70
CA LEU A 273 -5.50 3.28 -1.26
C LEU A 273 -4.95 4.63 -0.77
N GLY A 274 -5.66 5.74 -1.01
CA GLY A 274 -5.16 7.10 -0.90
C GLY A 274 -6.24 8.16 -0.69
N GLN A 275 -6.01 9.35 -1.26
CA GLN A 275 -6.86 10.54 -1.14
C GLN A 275 -6.96 11.28 -2.48
N ASN A 276 -8.10 11.94 -2.72
CA ASN A 276 -8.27 12.83 -3.86
C ASN A 276 -7.86 14.26 -3.48
N VAL A 277 -6.77 14.77 -4.04
CA VAL A 277 -6.16 16.05 -3.63
C VAL A 277 -6.10 17.03 -4.80
N VAL A 278 -6.24 18.33 -4.50
CA VAL A 278 -6.11 19.39 -5.51
C VAL A 278 -4.63 19.62 -5.81
N VAL A 279 -4.21 19.28 -7.03
CA VAL A 279 -2.81 19.38 -7.48
C VAL A 279 -2.65 20.52 -8.46
N ALA A 280 -1.56 21.27 -8.33
CA ALA A 280 -1.10 22.24 -9.34
C ALA A 280 0.26 21.84 -9.92
N PHE A 281 0.38 21.88 -11.25
CA PHE A 281 1.65 21.70 -11.94
C PHE A 281 2.37 23.03 -12.13
N THR A 282 3.12 23.44 -11.10
CA THR A 282 3.87 24.70 -11.09
C THR A 282 5.22 24.52 -10.41
N THR A 283 6.11 25.50 -10.56
CA THR A 283 7.38 25.56 -9.84
C THR A 283 7.28 26.57 -8.71
N TRP A 284 7.82 26.25 -7.52
CA TRP A 284 7.72 27.15 -6.37
C TRP A 284 9.04 27.25 -5.62
N ASN A 285 9.76 28.36 -5.80
CA ASN A 285 11.01 28.71 -5.09
C ASN A 285 12.06 27.57 -5.03
N GLY A 286 12.07 26.66 -6.00
CA GLY A 286 12.94 25.49 -6.02
C GLY A 286 12.60 24.38 -5.02
N TYR A 287 11.56 24.52 -4.19
CA TYR A 287 11.19 23.50 -3.21
C TYR A 287 10.66 22.23 -3.86
N ASN A 288 10.11 22.30 -5.06
CA ASN A 288 9.72 21.14 -5.87
C ASN A 288 10.72 20.84 -7.00
N TYR A 289 12.01 21.09 -6.77
CA TYR A 289 13.08 20.66 -7.69
C TYR A 289 13.10 19.13 -7.84
N GLU A 290 13.36 18.63 -9.05
CA GLU A 290 13.32 17.20 -9.41
C GLU A 290 11.95 16.57 -9.07
N ASP A 291 11.95 15.63 -8.12
CA ASP A 291 10.81 14.86 -7.63
C ASP A 291 10.33 15.35 -6.26
N ALA A 292 10.81 16.50 -5.80
CA ALA A 292 10.34 17.06 -4.55
C ALA A 292 8.88 17.53 -4.67
N VAL A 293 8.12 17.34 -3.59
CA VAL A 293 6.70 17.65 -3.52
C VAL A 293 6.46 18.63 -2.39
N ILE A 294 5.67 19.66 -2.67
CA ILE A 294 5.23 20.63 -1.66
C ILE A 294 3.80 20.29 -1.28
N VAL A 295 3.52 20.26 0.02
CA VAL A 295 2.24 19.86 0.58
C VAL A 295 1.68 20.98 1.43
N SER A 296 0.39 21.24 1.34
CA SER A 296 -0.32 22.19 2.20
C SER A 296 -0.42 21.65 3.63
N GLU A 297 -0.24 22.52 4.62
CA GLU A 297 -0.47 22.22 6.03
C GLU A 297 -1.91 21.73 6.29
N ARG A 298 -2.89 22.15 5.47
CA ARG A 298 -4.28 21.67 5.52
C ARG A 298 -4.36 20.14 5.54
N ILE A 299 -3.57 19.48 4.69
CA ILE A 299 -3.52 18.01 4.61
C ILE A 299 -3.11 17.38 5.95
N VAL A 300 -2.20 18.03 6.67
CA VAL A 300 -1.67 17.55 7.96
C VAL A 300 -2.69 17.80 9.08
N ILE A 301 -3.35 18.96 9.06
CA ILE A 301 -4.37 19.36 10.04
C ILE A 301 -5.59 18.44 9.93
N GLU A 302 -6.05 18.18 8.70
CA GLU A 302 -7.21 17.33 8.41
C GLU A 302 -6.90 15.82 8.51
N ASP A 303 -5.67 15.46 8.89
CA ASP A 303 -5.21 14.07 9.02
C ASP A 303 -5.39 13.20 7.76
N ARG A 304 -5.45 13.80 6.56
CA ARG A 304 -5.80 13.11 5.31
C ARG A 304 -4.88 11.92 4.97
N PHE A 305 -3.58 12.07 5.20
CA PHE A 305 -2.57 11.01 4.98
C PHE A 305 -2.02 10.41 6.29
N THR A 306 -2.83 10.39 7.34
CA THR A 306 -2.42 9.78 8.61
C THR A 306 -2.66 8.28 8.59
N SER A 307 -1.67 7.51 9.03
CA SER A 307 -1.73 6.05 9.13
C SER A 307 -1.56 5.57 10.57
N ILE A 308 -2.05 4.37 10.86
CA ILE A 308 -1.90 3.72 12.18
C ILE A 308 -0.94 2.54 12.04
N HIS A 309 0.09 2.56 12.88
CA HIS A 309 1.10 1.52 12.97
C HIS A 309 1.03 0.83 14.32
N ILE A 310 1.28 -0.47 14.34
CA ILE A 310 1.25 -1.31 15.53
C ILE A 310 2.59 -2.04 15.62
N ASP A 311 3.44 -1.53 16.50
CA ASP A 311 4.75 -2.10 16.76
C ASP A 311 4.66 -3.15 17.86
N GLU A 312 5.39 -4.25 17.66
CA GLU A 312 5.51 -5.34 18.63
C GLU A 312 6.91 -5.29 19.24
N TYR A 313 6.99 -4.96 20.53
CA TYR A 313 8.23 -5.07 21.29
C TYR A 313 8.18 -6.31 22.17
N THR A 314 9.23 -7.12 22.08
CA THR A 314 9.31 -8.39 22.81
C THR A 314 10.49 -8.37 23.76
N ILE A 315 10.26 -8.85 24.98
CA ILE A 315 11.31 -9.14 25.95
C ILE A 315 11.16 -10.57 26.46
N GLU A 316 12.30 -11.23 26.59
CA GLU A 316 12.37 -12.61 27.09
C GLU A 316 12.99 -12.60 28.49
N ARG A 317 12.37 -13.37 29.38
CA ARG A 317 12.91 -13.72 30.70
C ARG A 317 13.64 -15.05 30.56
N ARG A 318 14.97 -15.01 30.72
CA ARG A 318 15.82 -16.18 30.49
C ARG A 318 16.33 -16.80 31.78
N GLN A 319 16.61 -18.10 31.73
CA GLN A 319 17.39 -18.80 32.74
C GLN A 319 18.88 -18.61 32.42
N THR A 320 19.59 -17.82 33.23
CA THR A 320 21.04 -17.66 33.09
C THR A 320 21.78 -18.63 33.99
N LYS A 321 23.09 -18.83 33.74
CA LYS A 321 23.97 -19.62 34.61
C LYS A 321 24.09 -19.06 36.03
N GLN A 322 23.85 -17.75 36.20
CA GLN A 322 23.97 -17.03 37.48
C GLN A 322 22.65 -16.98 38.25
N GLY A 323 21.54 -17.38 37.63
CA GLY A 323 20.18 -17.32 38.17
C GLY A 323 19.15 -16.97 37.10
N PRO A 324 17.85 -17.14 37.38
CA PRO A 324 16.80 -16.67 36.51
C PRO A 324 16.81 -15.13 36.44
N GLU A 325 16.56 -14.57 35.25
CA GLU A 325 16.18 -13.16 35.15
C GLU A 325 14.81 -12.94 35.81
N GLU A 326 14.58 -11.75 36.33
CA GLU A 326 13.32 -11.39 37.00
C GLU A 326 12.67 -10.19 36.31
N ILE A 327 11.35 -10.27 36.14
CA ILE A 327 10.53 -9.14 35.70
C ILE A 327 10.03 -8.47 36.98
N THR A 328 10.36 -7.18 37.15
CA THR A 328 10.07 -6.46 38.40
C THR A 328 10.10 -4.95 38.19
N ARG A 329 9.29 -4.24 38.99
CA ARG A 329 9.34 -2.78 39.12
C ARG A 329 10.60 -2.29 39.86
N ASP A 330 11.23 -3.12 40.70
CA ASP A 330 12.38 -2.72 41.52
C ASP A 330 13.71 -2.74 40.74
N ILE A 331 13.81 -1.85 39.75
CA ILE A 331 14.98 -1.71 38.88
C ILE A 331 16.05 -0.84 39.57
N PRO A 332 17.33 -1.28 39.65
CA PRO A 332 18.40 -0.52 40.27
C PRO A 332 18.69 0.77 39.51
N ASN A 333 19.04 1.85 40.24
CA ASN A 333 19.50 3.14 39.67
C ASN A 333 18.50 3.85 38.74
N ILE A 334 17.21 3.54 38.85
CA ILE A 334 16.13 4.17 38.09
C ILE A 334 15.25 5.00 39.02
N SER A 335 14.96 6.24 38.63
CA SER A 335 14.09 7.15 39.39
C SER A 335 12.63 6.68 39.40
N GLU A 336 11.86 7.02 40.44
CA GLU A 336 10.43 6.70 40.49
C GLU A 336 9.63 7.36 39.36
N ALA A 337 10.04 8.53 38.88
CA ALA A 337 9.42 9.19 37.73
C ALA A 337 9.51 8.35 36.45
N SER A 338 10.61 7.62 36.25
CA SER A 338 10.79 6.72 35.11
C SER A 338 10.00 5.40 35.24
N LYS A 339 9.52 5.08 36.44
CA LYS A 339 8.68 3.90 36.73
C LYS A 339 7.18 4.22 36.75
N LYS A 340 6.79 5.46 36.43
CA LYS A 340 5.41 5.97 36.54
C LYS A 340 4.35 5.11 35.84
N TYR A 341 4.71 4.49 34.71
CA TYR A 341 3.78 3.70 33.90
C TYR A 341 3.80 2.20 34.21
N LEU A 342 4.76 1.75 35.03
CA LEU A 342 4.85 0.35 35.41
C LEU A 342 3.79 0.04 36.47
N ASP A 343 3.26 -1.17 36.44
CA ASP A 343 2.44 -1.76 37.49
C ASP A 343 3.32 -2.35 38.62
N GLU A 344 2.74 -3.17 39.49
CA GLU A 344 3.45 -3.86 40.57
C GLU A 344 4.37 -4.97 40.05
N ASP A 345 4.00 -5.62 38.94
CA ASP A 345 4.80 -6.64 38.26
C ASP A 345 5.99 -6.05 37.49
N GLY A 346 6.00 -4.73 37.27
CA GLY A 346 7.02 -4.05 36.47
C GLY A 346 6.70 -4.02 34.98
N ILE A 347 5.44 -4.13 34.60
CA ILE A 347 4.95 -4.09 33.22
C ILE A 347 4.18 -2.79 33.00
N VAL A 348 4.30 -2.19 31.82
CA VAL A 348 3.59 -0.96 31.47
C VAL A 348 2.06 -1.16 31.48
N ALA A 349 1.30 -0.15 31.92
CA ALA A 349 -0.16 -0.19 31.87
C ALA A 349 -0.73 -0.06 30.45
N ILE A 350 -1.81 -0.79 30.15
CA ILE A 350 -2.59 -0.62 28.90
C ILE A 350 -3.22 0.77 28.90
N GLY A 351 -3.15 1.46 27.76
CA GLY A 351 -3.61 2.85 27.60
C GLY A 351 -2.59 3.91 27.99
N ALA A 352 -1.42 3.55 28.51
CA ALA A 352 -0.35 4.50 28.79
C ALA A 352 0.23 5.07 27.49
N GLU A 353 0.46 6.39 27.46
CA GLU A 353 1.18 7.06 26.39
C GLU A 353 2.67 7.14 26.75
N VAL A 354 3.47 6.39 25.98
CA VAL A 354 4.90 6.19 26.23
C VAL A 354 5.75 6.96 25.22
N LYS A 355 6.86 7.50 25.70
CA LYS A 355 7.84 8.26 24.90
C LYS A 355 9.16 7.50 24.83
N VAL A 356 10.06 7.95 23.94
CA VAL A 356 11.39 7.36 23.80
C VAL A 356 12.10 7.29 25.16
N GLY A 357 12.61 6.12 25.50
CA GLY A 357 13.34 5.86 26.75
C GLY A 357 12.49 5.42 27.95
N ASP A 358 11.16 5.56 27.88
CA ASP A 358 10.25 5.03 28.91
C ASP A 358 10.38 3.50 28.99
N ILE A 359 10.17 2.95 30.18
CA ILE A 359 10.30 1.51 30.44
C ILE A 359 8.98 0.82 30.12
N LEU A 360 9.01 -0.13 29.19
CA LEU A 360 7.86 -0.96 28.84
C LEU A 360 7.74 -2.18 29.76
N VAL A 361 8.89 -2.81 30.06
CA VAL A 361 8.96 -3.97 30.96
C VAL A 361 10.26 -3.89 31.74
N GLY A 362 10.14 -3.78 33.06
CA GLY A 362 11.25 -3.83 34.00
C GLY A 362 11.84 -5.24 34.05
N LYS A 363 13.12 -5.37 33.71
CA LYS A 363 13.84 -6.65 33.77
C LYS A 363 15.19 -6.47 34.45
N VAL A 364 15.47 -7.35 35.41
CA VAL A 364 16.75 -7.40 36.09
C VAL A 364 17.45 -8.73 35.86
N THR A 365 18.74 -8.66 35.54
CA THR A 365 19.60 -9.83 35.32
C THR A 365 20.57 -9.97 36.49
N PRO A 366 20.67 -11.14 37.16
CA PRO A 366 21.67 -11.38 38.19
C PRO A 366 23.09 -11.14 37.67
N LYS A 367 23.93 -10.43 38.42
CA LYS A 367 25.35 -10.21 38.11
C LYS A 367 26.21 -11.15 38.94
N SER A 368 27.26 -11.71 38.31
CA SER A 368 28.40 -12.23 39.08
C SER A 368 29.13 -11.10 39.80
N GLN A 369 29.67 -11.38 40.98
CA GLN A 369 30.52 -10.43 41.70
C GLN A 369 31.77 -10.12 40.85
N THR A 370 31.82 -8.91 40.31
CA THR A 370 33.01 -8.34 39.68
C THR A 370 33.90 -7.71 40.75
N GLN A 371 35.22 -7.89 40.64
CA GLN A 371 36.14 -7.12 41.47
C GLN A 371 36.04 -5.65 41.08
N LEU A 372 35.54 -4.84 42.01
CA LEU A 372 35.48 -3.38 41.88
C LEU A 372 36.90 -2.80 41.86
N SER A 373 37.11 -1.72 41.09
CA SER A 373 38.37 -0.99 41.12
C SER A 373 38.59 -0.33 42.49
N PRO A 374 39.83 0.04 42.85
CA PRO A 374 40.09 0.76 44.10
C PRO A 374 39.26 2.04 44.25
N GLU A 375 39.02 2.77 43.16
CA GLU A 375 38.21 3.98 43.10
C GLU A 375 36.73 3.68 43.40
N ASP A 376 36.16 2.66 42.76
CA ASP A 376 34.78 2.23 43.00
C ASP A 376 34.60 1.73 44.44
N LYS A 377 35.58 0.99 44.99
CA LYS A 377 35.57 0.56 46.40
C LYS A 377 35.56 1.73 47.36
N LEU A 378 36.33 2.79 47.06
CA LEU A 378 36.35 4.00 47.86
C LEU A 378 34.99 4.72 47.80
N LEU A 379 34.41 4.87 46.61
CA LEU A 379 33.08 5.47 46.43
C LEU A 379 32.00 4.70 47.21
N HIS A 380 32.00 3.36 47.12
CA HIS A 380 31.09 2.52 47.89
C HIS A 380 31.26 2.69 49.41
N ALA A 381 32.50 2.84 49.90
CA ALA A 381 32.77 3.07 51.32
C ALA A 381 32.30 4.46 51.80
N ILE A 382 32.37 5.48 50.93
CA ILE A 382 31.94 6.85 51.24
C ILE A 382 30.42 6.98 51.23
N PHE A 383 29.75 6.48 50.19
CA PHE A 383 28.30 6.69 50.00
C PHE A 383 27.43 5.60 50.64
N GLY A 384 28.01 4.49 51.10
CA GLY A 384 27.27 3.39 51.72
C GLY A 384 26.28 2.70 50.77
N GLU A 385 26.29 3.05 49.47
CA GLU A 385 25.45 2.42 48.47
C GLU A 385 25.89 0.96 48.30
N LYS A 386 25.08 0.02 48.76
CA LYS A 386 25.30 -1.39 48.41
C LYS A 386 25.02 -1.54 46.91
N SER A 387 26.05 -1.87 46.13
CA SER A 387 25.88 -2.34 44.76
C SER A 387 24.87 -3.48 44.77
N ARG A 388 23.66 -3.25 44.25
CA ARG A 388 22.68 -4.33 44.04
C ARG A 388 23.30 -5.34 43.08
N ASN A 389 23.19 -6.64 43.40
CA ASN A 389 23.77 -7.74 42.62
C ASN A 389 23.03 -8.00 41.29
N VAL A 390 22.31 -7.01 40.76
CA VAL A 390 21.50 -7.14 39.54
C VAL A 390 21.81 -6.02 38.56
N LYS A 391 21.61 -6.29 37.27
CA LYS A 391 21.76 -5.34 36.16
C LYS A 391 20.38 -5.00 35.61
N ASP A 392 20.14 -3.73 35.30
CA ASP A 392 19.02 -3.33 34.45
C ASP A 392 19.23 -3.88 33.02
N ASN A 393 18.27 -4.69 32.57
CA ASN A 393 18.16 -5.19 31.20
C ASN A 393 16.72 -5.03 30.69
N SER A 394 16.05 -3.97 31.16
CA SER A 394 14.65 -3.67 30.88
C SER A 394 14.40 -3.32 29.42
N LEU A 395 13.19 -3.63 28.96
CA LEU A 395 12.72 -3.19 27.65
C LEU A 395 12.32 -1.72 27.74
N ARG A 396 12.89 -0.90 26.87
CA ARG A 396 12.60 0.53 26.75
C ARG A 396 12.05 0.85 25.37
N VAL A 397 11.26 1.90 25.29
CA VAL A 397 10.76 2.42 24.01
C VAL A 397 11.96 2.89 23.16
N PRO A 398 12.17 2.31 21.96
CA PRO A 398 13.24 2.74 21.07
C PRO A 398 12.92 4.10 20.42
N ASN A 399 13.91 4.71 19.77
CA ASN A 399 13.71 5.93 18.98
C ASN A 399 12.64 5.70 17.89
N GLY A 400 11.65 6.60 17.80
CA GLY A 400 10.49 6.45 16.92
C GLY A 400 9.45 5.42 17.40
N GLY A 401 9.62 4.89 18.61
CA GLY A 401 8.72 3.91 19.23
C GLY A 401 7.55 4.50 20.02
N GLU A 402 7.37 5.82 19.98
CA GLU A 402 6.38 6.54 20.79
C GLU A 402 4.95 6.19 20.39
N GLY A 403 4.06 6.09 21.38
CA GLY A 403 2.66 5.77 21.12
C GLY A 403 1.90 5.31 22.35
N ILE A 404 0.76 4.69 22.11
CA ILE A 404 -0.17 4.24 23.16
C ILE A 404 -0.09 2.72 23.30
N ILE A 405 0.03 2.23 24.53
CA ILE A 405 0.00 0.78 24.79
C ILE A 405 -1.39 0.23 24.49
N LYS A 406 -1.51 -0.64 23.48
CA LYS A 406 -2.78 -1.28 23.11
C LYS A 406 -3.06 -2.52 23.92
N SER A 407 -2.08 -3.43 23.98
CA SER A 407 -2.26 -4.73 24.59
C SER A 407 -0.92 -5.35 24.97
N ILE A 408 -0.95 -6.24 25.95
CA ILE A 408 0.22 -6.95 26.44
C ILE A 408 -0.12 -8.42 26.47
N LYS A 409 0.77 -9.26 25.94
CA LYS A 409 0.62 -10.72 25.96
C LYS A 409 1.80 -11.34 26.68
N ARG A 410 1.49 -12.20 27.64
CA ARG A 410 2.47 -12.98 28.40
C ARG A 410 2.37 -14.42 27.96
N PHE A 411 3.50 -15.02 27.63
CA PHE A 411 3.59 -16.44 27.29
C PHE A 411 4.56 -17.04 28.30
N SER A 412 4.04 -17.80 29.26
CA SER A 412 4.87 -18.48 30.25
C SER A 412 4.93 -19.98 29.96
N ARG A 413 6.04 -20.61 30.36
CA ARG A 413 6.17 -22.08 30.30
C ARG A 413 5.16 -22.77 31.24
N VAL A 414 4.76 -22.11 32.32
CA VAL A 414 3.82 -22.64 33.32
C VAL A 414 2.41 -22.79 32.73
N ASP A 415 2.03 -21.89 31.82
CA ASP A 415 0.75 -21.92 31.12
C ASP A 415 0.69 -22.97 29.99
N GLY A 416 1.72 -23.82 29.85
CA GLY A 416 1.79 -24.88 28.86
C GLY A 416 2.23 -24.44 27.46
N HIS A 417 2.77 -23.22 27.33
CA HIS A 417 3.34 -22.77 26.06
C HIS A 417 4.71 -23.40 25.80
N ASP A 418 4.92 -23.87 24.56
CA ASP A 418 6.20 -24.38 24.11
C ASP A 418 7.17 -23.22 23.87
N LEU A 419 8.17 -23.11 24.75
CA LEU A 419 9.19 -22.06 24.73
C LEU A 419 10.58 -22.71 24.60
N PRO A 420 11.55 -22.06 23.93
CA PRO A 420 12.95 -22.52 23.90
C PRO A 420 13.50 -22.79 25.30
N ALA A 421 14.34 -23.80 25.46
CA ALA A 421 14.76 -24.33 26.77
C ALA A 421 15.26 -23.27 27.77
N ASP A 422 15.96 -22.24 27.29
CA ASP A 422 16.53 -21.17 28.12
C ASP A 422 15.55 -20.03 28.44
N ILE A 423 14.35 -20.05 27.87
CA ILE A 423 13.32 -19.02 28.04
C ILE A 423 12.23 -19.52 28.98
N LEU A 424 11.98 -18.72 30.03
CA LEU A 424 10.96 -18.98 31.05
C LEU A 424 9.62 -18.31 30.69
N GLU A 425 9.71 -17.07 30.18
CA GLU A 425 8.56 -16.24 29.83
C GLU A 425 8.91 -15.29 28.69
N ILE A 426 7.95 -15.05 27.79
CA ILE A 426 8.02 -14.04 26.74
C ILE A 426 6.90 -13.02 26.98
N ILE A 427 7.27 -11.75 27.07
CA ILE A 427 6.31 -10.65 27.21
C ILE A 427 6.35 -9.84 25.91
N LYS A 428 5.20 -9.70 25.27
CA LYS A 428 5.00 -8.91 24.06
C LYS A 428 4.14 -7.69 24.38
N VAL A 429 4.65 -6.52 24.07
CA VAL A 429 3.97 -5.23 24.23
C VAL A 429 3.65 -4.68 22.85
N TYR A 430 2.36 -4.40 22.62
CA TYR A 430 1.88 -3.82 21.37
C TYR A 430 1.65 -2.32 21.56
N VAL A 431 2.40 -1.51 20.81
CA VAL A 431 2.33 -0.04 20.87
C VAL A 431 1.71 0.47 19.57
N VAL A 432 0.64 1.25 19.70
CA VAL A 432 -0.05 1.88 18.58
C VAL A 432 0.48 3.29 18.38
N GLN A 433 0.88 3.58 17.15
CA GLN A 433 1.41 4.87 16.74
C GLN A 433 0.53 5.48 15.67
N LYS A 434 0.17 6.75 15.85
CA LYS A 434 -0.46 7.56 14.81
C LYS A 434 0.64 8.30 14.05
N ARG A 435 0.87 7.92 12.80
CA ARG A 435 1.92 8.52 11.96
C ARG A 435 1.31 9.48 10.96
N LYS A 436 1.42 10.77 11.26
CA LYS A 436 1.08 11.85 10.32
C LYS A 436 2.07 11.89 9.15
N ILE A 437 1.75 12.70 8.15
CA ILE A 437 2.67 12.96 7.05
C ILE A 437 3.66 14.06 7.44
N GLN A 438 4.91 13.93 7.03
CA GLN A 438 5.97 14.88 7.38
C GLN A 438 6.98 15.04 6.23
N GLU A 439 7.84 16.05 6.34
CA GLU A 439 8.93 16.26 5.41
C GLU A 439 9.88 15.06 5.39
N GLY A 440 10.27 14.62 4.20
CA GLY A 440 11.05 13.39 3.97
C GLY A 440 10.20 12.14 3.72
N ASP A 441 8.90 12.16 4.01
CA ASP A 441 8.01 11.06 3.62
C ASP A 441 7.83 11.00 2.10
N LYS A 442 7.58 9.79 1.61
CA LYS A 442 7.41 9.54 0.18
C LYS A 442 5.94 9.39 -0.21
N MET A 443 5.52 10.14 -1.22
CA MET A 443 4.23 10.03 -1.86
C MET A 443 4.37 9.57 -3.32
N ALA A 444 3.27 9.09 -3.88
CA ALA A 444 3.19 8.80 -5.30
C ALA A 444 1.75 8.91 -5.82
N GLY A 445 1.60 9.23 -7.11
CA GLY A 445 0.37 8.98 -7.85
C GLY A 445 0.37 7.59 -8.47
N ARG A 446 -0.70 7.26 -9.19
CA ARG A 446 -0.86 5.95 -9.87
C ARG A 446 -0.06 5.85 -11.17
N HIS A 447 0.37 6.98 -11.72
CA HIS A 447 1.06 7.11 -13.02
C HIS A 447 2.59 7.01 -12.91
N GLY A 448 3.11 6.37 -11.86
CA GLY A 448 4.56 6.22 -11.64
C GLY A 448 5.29 7.54 -11.30
N ASN A 449 4.55 8.61 -10.99
CA ASN A 449 5.05 9.85 -10.42
C ASN A 449 5.27 9.64 -8.91
N LYS A 450 6.54 9.67 -8.49
CA LYS A 450 6.93 9.55 -7.07
C LYS A 450 7.56 10.85 -6.64
N GLY A 451 7.42 11.18 -5.36
CA GLY A 451 8.11 12.31 -4.81
C GLY A 451 8.32 12.25 -3.31
N VAL A 452 9.30 13.00 -2.84
CA VAL A 452 9.60 13.17 -1.42
C VAL A 452 9.09 14.54 -1.01
N ILE A 453 8.40 14.61 0.13
CA ILE A 453 7.91 15.88 0.64
C ILE A 453 9.12 16.71 1.08
N SER A 454 9.33 17.83 0.42
CA SER A 454 10.43 18.75 0.72
C SER A 454 10.04 19.84 1.68
N LYS A 455 8.77 20.27 1.61
CA LYS A 455 8.24 21.33 2.45
C LYS A 455 6.75 21.17 2.68
N ILE A 456 6.33 21.37 3.93
CA ILE A 456 4.93 21.59 4.27
C ILE A 456 4.72 23.10 4.41
N LEU A 457 3.89 23.69 3.54
CA LEU A 457 3.61 25.12 3.56
C LEU A 457 2.33 25.45 4.33
N PRO A 458 2.32 26.55 5.12
CA PRO A 458 1.09 27.08 5.69
C PRO A 458 0.03 27.32 4.62
N VAL A 459 -1.25 27.24 4.99
CA VAL A 459 -2.36 27.34 4.02
C VAL A 459 -2.41 28.72 3.38
N GLU A 460 -2.07 29.77 4.12
CA GLU A 460 -1.98 31.16 3.66
C GLU A 460 -0.88 31.40 2.63
N ASP A 461 0.19 30.60 2.64
CA ASP A 461 1.29 30.70 1.69
C ASP A 461 1.04 29.90 0.41
N MET A 462 0.06 28.98 0.43
CA MET A 462 -0.24 28.13 -0.71
C MET A 462 -0.92 28.94 -1.82
N PRO A 463 -0.53 28.76 -3.09
CA PRO A 463 -1.28 29.32 -4.20
C PRO A 463 -2.74 28.87 -4.16
N HIS A 464 -3.64 29.79 -4.47
CA HIS A 464 -5.08 29.54 -4.45
C HIS A 464 -5.75 30.00 -5.74
N MET A 465 -6.93 29.44 -6.02
CA MET A 465 -7.78 29.85 -7.13
C MET A 465 -8.50 31.17 -6.79
N GLU A 466 -9.13 31.79 -7.79
CA GLU A 466 -9.87 33.07 -7.61
C GLU A 466 -11.03 32.97 -6.61
N ASP A 467 -11.59 31.77 -6.43
CA ASP A 467 -12.63 31.47 -5.44
C ASP A 467 -12.09 31.35 -4.00
N GLY A 468 -10.78 31.49 -3.81
CA GLY A 468 -10.08 31.36 -2.53
C GLY A 468 -9.73 29.92 -2.15
N THR A 469 -10.03 28.92 -2.98
CA THR A 469 -9.70 27.52 -2.70
C THR A 469 -8.18 27.30 -2.86
N PRO A 470 -7.45 26.91 -1.81
CA PRO A 470 -6.02 26.66 -1.90
C PRO A 470 -5.71 25.30 -2.53
N VAL A 471 -4.59 25.24 -3.23
CA VAL A 471 -4.00 24.00 -3.76
C VAL A 471 -3.53 23.12 -2.58
N ASP A 472 -3.72 21.81 -2.69
CA ASP A 472 -3.24 20.86 -1.68
C ASP A 472 -1.78 20.46 -1.90
N ILE A 473 -1.40 20.20 -3.16
CA ILE A 473 -0.07 19.71 -3.52
C ILE A 473 0.44 20.42 -4.77
N MET A 474 1.70 20.85 -4.76
CA MET A 474 2.38 21.34 -5.96
C MET A 474 3.38 20.33 -6.49
N LEU A 475 3.26 19.99 -7.77
CA LEU A 475 4.15 19.08 -8.49
C LEU A 475 4.91 19.82 -9.58
N ASN A 476 6.13 19.36 -9.86
CA ASN A 476 6.96 19.95 -10.91
C ASN A 476 6.44 19.57 -12.31
N PRO A 477 6.08 20.53 -13.18
CA PRO A 477 5.61 20.24 -14.54
C PRO A 477 6.68 19.57 -15.41
N GLN A 478 7.97 19.80 -15.17
CA GLN A 478 9.06 19.25 -15.99
C GLN A 478 9.19 17.72 -15.87
N GLY A 479 8.64 17.14 -14.80
CA GLY A 479 8.62 15.70 -14.59
C GLY A 479 7.70 14.95 -15.53
N VAL A 480 6.73 15.61 -16.17
CA VAL A 480 5.74 14.94 -17.04
C VAL A 480 6.31 14.62 -18.43
N PRO A 481 6.86 15.59 -19.20
CA PRO A 481 7.31 15.31 -20.57
C PRO A 481 8.51 14.36 -20.61
N SER A 482 9.42 14.47 -19.65
CA SER A 482 10.61 13.61 -19.58
C SER A 482 10.29 12.15 -19.27
N ARG A 483 9.13 11.88 -18.67
CA ARG A 483 8.70 10.54 -18.22
C ARG A 483 7.58 9.95 -19.08
N MET A 484 6.96 10.76 -19.94
CA MET A 484 5.89 10.34 -20.84
C MET A 484 4.74 9.65 -20.10
N ASN A 485 4.38 10.15 -18.91
CA ASN A 485 3.22 9.71 -18.13
C ASN A 485 2.13 10.79 -18.16
N ILE A 486 1.56 10.98 -19.35
CA ILE A 486 0.57 12.04 -19.63
C ILE A 486 -0.76 11.71 -18.97
N GLY A 487 -1.04 10.44 -18.64
CA GLY A 487 -2.26 10.02 -17.97
C GLY A 487 -2.53 10.80 -16.68
N GLN A 488 -1.50 11.21 -15.95
CA GLN A 488 -1.66 12.02 -14.73
C GLN A 488 -2.26 13.41 -14.99
N VAL A 489 -2.00 13.99 -16.17
CA VAL A 489 -2.55 15.30 -16.57
C VAL A 489 -4.03 15.14 -16.95
N LEU A 490 -4.37 14.06 -17.65
CA LEU A 490 -5.75 13.72 -17.97
C LEU A 490 -6.55 13.42 -16.69
N GLU A 491 -5.94 12.72 -15.73
CA GLU A 491 -6.52 12.43 -14.41
C GLU A 491 -6.87 13.72 -13.67
N ILE A 492 -5.99 14.73 -13.61
CA ILE A 492 -6.30 15.97 -12.89
C ILE A 492 -7.47 16.74 -13.51
N HIS A 493 -7.55 16.80 -14.85
CA HIS A 493 -8.61 17.52 -15.53
C HIS A 493 -9.95 16.81 -15.36
N LEU A 494 -9.99 15.49 -15.60
CA LEU A 494 -11.20 14.69 -15.40
C LEU A 494 -11.63 14.70 -13.94
N GLY A 495 -10.68 14.60 -13.00
CA GLY A 495 -10.95 14.62 -11.57
C GLY A 495 -11.53 15.94 -11.10
N MET A 496 -11.06 17.07 -11.65
CA MET A 496 -11.62 18.39 -11.34
C MET A 496 -13.02 18.55 -11.90
N ALA A 497 -13.26 18.12 -13.15
CA ALA A 497 -14.57 18.17 -13.77
C ALA A 497 -15.58 17.31 -12.97
N ALA A 498 -15.20 16.08 -12.65
CA ALA A 498 -15.98 15.16 -11.85
C ALA A 498 -16.29 15.71 -10.45
N LYS A 499 -15.30 16.35 -9.80
CA LYS A 499 -15.49 17.00 -8.49
C LYS A 499 -16.50 18.16 -8.57
N LYS A 500 -16.43 19.00 -9.61
CA LYS A 500 -17.38 20.11 -9.81
C LYS A 500 -18.81 19.60 -10.08
N LEU A 501 -18.94 18.53 -10.87
CA LEU A 501 -20.22 17.90 -11.20
C LEU A 501 -20.77 17.02 -10.06
N GLY A 502 -19.97 16.71 -9.05
CA GLY A 502 -20.36 15.85 -7.93
C GLY A 502 -20.52 14.37 -8.32
N ILE A 503 -19.79 13.92 -9.33
CA ILE A 503 -19.83 12.55 -9.85
C ILE A 503 -18.49 11.83 -9.65
N LYS A 504 -18.52 10.50 -9.75
CA LYS A 504 -17.32 9.68 -9.95
C LYS A 504 -17.34 9.12 -11.36
N VAL A 505 -16.17 9.03 -11.97
CA VAL A 505 -16.01 8.59 -13.36
C VAL A 505 -15.19 7.31 -13.40
N ASN A 506 -15.63 6.40 -14.25
CA ASN A 506 -14.90 5.18 -14.56
C ASN A 506 -14.27 5.34 -15.96
N THR A 507 -12.95 5.24 -16.02
CA THR A 507 -12.16 5.21 -17.25
C THR A 507 -11.37 3.89 -17.31
N PRO A 508 -12.00 2.79 -17.78
CA PRO A 508 -11.36 1.50 -17.96
C PRO A 508 -10.07 1.56 -18.77
N VAL A 509 -9.12 0.68 -18.47
CA VAL A 509 -7.88 0.55 -19.24
C VAL A 509 -8.16 0.22 -20.71
N PHE A 510 -7.60 1.02 -21.64
CA PHE A 510 -7.77 0.88 -23.10
C PHE A 510 -9.21 1.01 -23.63
N GLU A 511 -10.18 1.36 -22.77
CA GLU A 511 -11.56 1.76 -23.11
C GLU A 511 -11.91 3.04 -22.32
N GLY A 512 -10.91 3.89 -22.11
CA GLY A 512 -11.02 5.09 -21.30
C GLY A 512 -11.75 6.23 -22.01
N VAL A 513 -11.95 7.31 -21.26
CA VAL A 513 -12.53 8.57 -21.76
C VAL A 513 -11.65 9.12 -22.88
N LYS A 514 -12.25 9.37 -24.04
CA LYS A 514 -11.53 9.95 -25.20
C LYS A 514 -11.34 11.44 -25.03
N GLU A 515 -10.44 12.03 -25.82
CA GLU A 515 -10.14 13.47 -25.74
C GLU A 515 -11.38 14.36 -25.93
N GLN A 516 -12.24 14.06 -26.91
CA GLN A 516 -13.46 14.83 -27.15
C GLN A 516 -14.44 14.72 -25.98
N GLU A 517 -14.66 13.50 -25.46
CA GLU A 517 -15.53 13.27 -24.31
C GLU A 517 -15.02 14.00 -23.06
N LEU A 518 -13.69 14.03 -22.86
CA LEU A 518 -13.08 14.80 -21.78
C LEU A 518 -13.35 16.30 -21.95
N GLN A 519 -13.22 16.84 -23.16
CA GLN A 519 -13.52 18.24 -23.45
C GLN A 519 -15.00 18.54 -23.16
N ASP A 520 -15.91 17.69 -23.62
CA ASP A 520 -17.36 17.86 -23.40
C ASP A 520 -17.70 17.85 -21.89
N ILE A 521 -17.10 16.92 -21.11
CA ILE A 521 -17.27 16.85 -19.66
C ILE A 521 -16.70 18.09 -18.96
N MET A 522 -15.56 18.60 -19.44
CA MET A 522 -14.94 19.82 -18.91
C MET A 522 -15.81 21.05 -19.21
N GLU A 523 -16.39 21.15 -20.40
CA GLU A 523 -17.34 22.21 -20.76
C GLU A 523 -18.60 22.14 -19.89
N GLU A 524 -19.18 20.96 -19.68
CA GLU A 524 -20.32 20.76 -18.77
C GLU A 524 -20.00 21.19 -17.33
N ALA A 525 -18.77 20.93 -16.87
CA ALA A 525 -18.28 21.34 -15.56
C ALA A 525 -17.91 22.84 -15.47
N GLY A 526 -18.07 23.61 -16.55
CA GLY A 526 -17.65 25.02 -16.62
C GLY A 526 -16.14 25.18 -16.40
N MET A 527 -15.35 24.32 -17.03
CA MET A 527 -13.89 24.41 -17.04
C MET A 527 -13.41 24.95 -18.38
N ASP A 528 -12.92 26.19 -18.37
CA ASP A 528 -12.35 26.84 -19.56
C ASP A 528 -10.85 26.54 -19.71
N ASN A 529 -10.27 26.99 -20.84
CA ASN A 529 -8.82 27.04 -21.06
C ASN A 529 -8.10 25.70 -20.87
N TYR A 530 -8.72 24.61 -21.32
CA TYR A 530 -8.19 23.24 -21.18
C TYR A 530 -7.80 22.88 -19.74
N GLY A 531 -8.58 23.34 -18.75
CA GLY A 531 -8.38 23.01 -17.34
C GLY A 531 -7.26 23.81 -16.66
N LYS A 532 -6.76 24.86 -17.30
CA LYS A 532 -5.79 25.78 -16.70
C LYS A 532 -6.47 26.98 -16.08
N VAL A 533 -6.08 27.30 -14.85
CA VAL A 533 -6.62 28.41 -14.06
C VAL A 533 -5.52 29.38 -13.67
N THR A 534 -5.86 30.66 -13.54
CA THR A 534 -4.96 31.65 -12.96
C THR A 534 -4.89 31.42 -11.46
N LEU A 535 -3.71 31.10 -10.95
CA LEU A 535 -3.46 31.01 -9.52
C LEU A 535 -3.02 32.37 -8.98
N ILE A 536 -3.33 32.61 -7.71
CA ILE A 536 -2.87 33.76 -6.94
C ILE A 536 -1.85 33.25 -5.93
N ASP A 537 -0.69 33.90 -5.86
CA ASP A 537 0.34 33.63 -4.87
C ASP A 537 -0.16 34.06 -3.48
N GLY A 538 -0.18 33.13 -2.52
CA GLY A 538 -0.65 33.39 -1.17
C GLY A 538 0.25 34.35 -0.36
N GLN A 539 1.54 34.43 -0.66
CA GLN A 539 2.49 35.30 0.03
C GLN A 539 2.42 36.75 -0.46
N THR A 540 2.24 36.95 -1.77
CA THR A 540 2.27 38.29 -2.38
C THR A 540 0.88 38.83 -2.71
N GLY A 541 -0.10 37.96 -2.92
CA GLY A 541 -1.42 38.30 -3.44
C GLY A 541 -1.43 38.60 -4.94
N GLU A 542 -0.30 38.41 -5.63
CA GLU A 542 -0.20 38.64 -7.08
C GLU A 542 -0.65 37.40 -7.87
N ALA A 543 -1.27 37.63 -9.02
CA ALA A 543 -1.63 36.56 -9.94
C ALA A 543 -0.38 36.03 -10.65
N PHE A 544 -0.31 34.73 -10.89
CA PHE A 544 0.74 34.11 -11.69
C PHE A 544 0.68 34.61 -13.14
N ASP A 545 1.85 34.86 -13.76
CA ASP A 545 1.95 35.38 -15.13
C ASP A 545 1.22 34.53 -16.19
N LYS A 546 1.13 33.21 -15.95
CA LYS A 546 0.52 32.25 -16.88
C LYS A 546 -0.44 31.33 -16.12
N PRO A 547 -1.53 30.90 -16.78
CA PRO A 547 -2.47 29.97 -16.18
C PRO A 547 -1.81 28.59 -16.00
N ILE A 548 -2.10 27.97 -14.87
CA ILE A 548 -1.51 26.72 -14.38
C ILE A 548 -2.53 25.59 -14.50
N SER A 549 -2.09 24.40 -14.90
CA SER A 549 -2.93 23.21 -14.85
C SER A 549 -3.18 22.83 -13.39
N VAL A 550 -4.43 22.94 -12.97
CA VAL A 550 -4.89 22.62 -11.62
C VAL A 550 -6.03 21.62 -11.74
N GLY A 551 -5.98 20.58 -10.94
CA GLY A 551 -7.07 19.61 -10.93
C GLY A 551 -7.00 18.65 -9.76
N VAL A 552 -7.74 17.54 -9.82
CA VAL A 552 -7.82 16.58 -8.72
C VAL A 552 -7.12 15.29 -9.09
N MET A 553 -6.05 14.94 -8.36
CA MET A 553 -5.30 13.69 -8.56
C MET A 553 -5.54 12.72 -7.40
N TYR A 554 -5.50 11.42 -7.67
CA TYR A 554 -5.47 10.42 -6.62
C TYR A 554 -4.04 10.14 -6.14
N MET A 555 -3.73 10.55 -4.91
CA MET A 555 -2.38 10.47 -4.32
C MET A 555 -2.32 9.43 -3.21
N LEU A 556 -1.15 8.78 -3.10
CA LEU A 556 -0.87 7.68 -2.18
C LEU A 556 0.29 8.05 -1.24
N LYS A 557 0.15 7.70 0.05
CA LYS A 557 1.27 7.68 1.00
C LYS A 557 1.95 6.31 0.95
N LEU A 558 3.24 6.28 0.65
CA LEU A 558 3.99 5.03 0.58
C LEU A 558 4.55 4.63 1.94
N SER A 559 4.84 3.35 2.15
CA SER A 559 5.43 2.81 3.38
C SER A 559 6.89 3.22 3.62
N HIS A 560 7.37 4.24 2.91
CA HIS A 560 8.74 4.77 2.97
C HIS A 560 8.72 6.04 3.82
N MET A 561 8.54 5.87 5.13
CA MET A 561 8.50 6.98 6.08
C MET A 561 9.91 7.40 6.49
N VAL A 562 10.09 8.69 6.76
CA VAL A 562 11.39 9.24 7.16
C VAL A 562 11.84 8.72 8.53
N ASP A 563 10.93 8.57 9.50
CA ASP A 563 11.25 8.10 10.86
C ASP A 563 11.88 6.70 10.86
N ASP A 564 11.47 5.85 9.92
CA ASP A 564 12.03 4.51 9.78
C ASP A 564 13.44 4.55 9.20
N LYS A 565 13.73 5.54 8.36
CA LYS A 565 15.00 5.68 7.62
C LYS A 565 16.04 6.51 8.36
N LEU A 566 15.64 7.41 9.23
CA LEU A 566 16.56 8.22 10.02
C LEU A 566 17.31 7.31 10.99
N HIS A 567 18.65 7.34 10.90
CA HIS A 567 19.54 6.59 11.77
C HIS A 567 20.82 7.37 11.99
N THR A 568 21.18 7.56 13.25
CA THR A 568 22.41 8.25 13.65
C THR A 568 23.12 7.40 14.68
N ARG A 569 24.45 7.27 14.53
CA ARG A 569 25.29 6.57 15.49
C ARG A 569 26.46 7.47 15.89
N ASN A 570 26.64 7.64 17.19
CA ASN A 570 27.88 8.14 17.76
C ASN A 570 28.79 6.97 18.17
N ILE A 571 28.43 6.26 19.25
CA ILE A 571 29.10 5.04 19.72
C ILE A 571 28.06 3.93 19.83
N GLY A 572 28.45 2.70 19.57
CA GLY A 572 27.57 1.53 19.61
C GLY A 572 28.33 0.23 19.71
N PRO A 573 27.65 -0.91 19.60
CA PRO A 573 28.30 -2.21 19.68
C PRO A 573 29.24 -2.45 18.48
N TYR A 574 30.22 -3.31 18.74
CA TYR A 574 31.25 -3.73 17.80
C TYR A 574 31.20 -5.24 17.62
N SER A 575 31.52 -5.69 16.41
CA SER A 575 31.75 -7.10 16.10
C SER A 575 32.97 -7.59 16.89
N LEU A 576 32.83 -8.71 17.60
CA LEU A 576 33.93 -9.29 18.35
C LEU A 576 35.09 -9.75 17.44
N ILE A 577 34.76 -10.19 16.22
CA ILE A 577 35.75 -10.75 15.28
C ILE A 577 36.50 -9.62 14.56
N THR A 578 35.76 -8.71 13.92
CA THR A 578 36.34 -7.69 13.07
C THR A 578 36.68 -6.40 13.82
N GLN A 579 36.20 -6.25 15.07
CA GLN A 579 36.30 -5.02 15.85
C GLN A 579 35.74 -3.79 15.12
N GLN A 580 34.85 -4.02 14.14
CA GLN A 580 34.15 -2.98 13.41
C GLN A 580 32.78 -2.71 14.04
N PRO A 581 32.24 -1.49 13.90
CA PRO A 581 30.84 -1.21 14.15
C PRO A 581 29.94 -2.31 13.58
N LEU A 582 28.96 -2.79 14.38
CA LEU A 582 27.92 -3.65 13.83
C LEU A 582 27.17 -2.94 12.70
N GLY A 583 26.49 -3.70 11.83
CA GLY A 583 25.71 -3.16 10.71
C GLY A 583 24.22 -3.03 11.05
N GLY A 584 23.58 -1.98 10.54
CA GLY A 584 22.12 -1.81 10.56
C GLY A 584 21.55 -1.14 11.83
N LYS A 585 20.41 -0.45 11.65
CA LYS A 585 19.73 0.35 12.69
C LYS A 585 19.33 -0.47 13.92
N ALA A 586 18.82 -1.69 13.72
CA ALA A 586 18.38 -2.57 14.81
C ALA A 586 19.49 -2.93 15.81
N GLN A 587 20.75 -2.88 15.38
CA GLN A 587 21.92 -3.15 16.23
C GLN A 587 22.65 -1.87 16.64
N ASN A 588 22.04 -0.70 16.42
CA ASN A 588 22.71 0.60 16.53
C ASN A 588 24.04 0.63 15.76
N GLY A 589 24.00 0.09 14.54
CA GLY A 589 25.14 -0.12 13.67
C GLY A 589 25.66 1.15 13.00
N GLY A 590 26.89 1.09 12.47
CA GLY A 590 27.50 2.18 11.70
C GLY A 590 27.18 2.10 10.20
N GLN A 591 27.29 3.23 9.51
CA GLN A 591 27.27 3.26 8.06
C GLN A 591 28.50 2.53 7.51
N ARG A 592 28.32 1.66 6.52
CA ARG A 592 29.43 1.01 5.83
C ARG A 592 30.11 2.03 4.92
N PHE A 593 31.39 2.29 5.16
CA PHE A 593 32.27 3.03 4.25
C PHE A 593 33.06 1.99 3.46
N GLY A 594 32.68 1.76 2.20
CA GLY A 594 33.14 0.62 1.40
C GLY A 594 33.53 1.00 -0.01
#